data_AF-A0A3B9JBM3-F1
#
_entry.id   AF-A0A3B9JBM3-F1
#
_cell.length_a   1.000
_cell.length_b   1.000
_cell.length_c   1.000
_cell.angle_alpha   90.00
_cell.angle_beta   90.00
_cell.angle_gamma   90.00
#
_symmetry.space_group_name_H-M   'P 1'
#
loop_
_entity.id
_entity.type
_entity.pdbx_description
1 polymer ?
#
loop_
_entity_poly.entity_id
_entity_poly.type
_entity_poly.pdbx_seq_one_letter_code
_entity_poly.pdbx_strand_id
1 'polypeptide(L)'
;MPTILTAAEAADVLRLEVNNPDMLNLLPLVDSYIQNASGRDWAADSSIHPTAKAAARILLVQWFENPGQFGPGSTPPYGFQAVVGQLEAIALQTKLFTGRNGAGFFSLQGVRIGERLRDVVGVIGASGDHSAAFASMITVNDQVQQISNADLSESYFQARFVPLGAR
;
A
#
# COMPACT_ATOMS: atom_id res chain seq x y z
N MET A 1 -2.32 -16.83 -4.38
CA MET A 1 -2.27 -15.63 -3.52
C MET A 1 -1.70 -14.51 -4.38
N PRO A 2 -2.23 -13.27 -4.28
CA PRO A 2 -1.62 -12.14 -4.96
C PRO A 2 -0.22 -11.89 -4.40
N THR A 3 0.71 -11.47 -5.26
CA THR A 3 2.10 -11.16 -4.89
C THR A 3 2.48 -9.78 -5.41
N ILE A 4 3.42 -9.10 -4.76
CA ILE A 4 3.84 -7.73 -5.18
C ILE A 4 4.44 -7.77 -6.59
N LEU A 5 5.24 -8.80 -6.89
CA LEU A 5 5.72 -9.12 -8.23
C LEU A 5 5.00 -10.34 -8.78
N THR A 6 4.53 -10.26 -10.01
CA THR A 6 4.06 -11.45 -10.73
C THR A 6 5.24 -12.38 -11.07
N ALA A 7 4.96 -13.66 -11.32
CA ALA A 7 5.99 -14.62 -11.74
C ALA A 7 6.72 -14.17 -13.02
N ALA A 8 6.02 -13.52 -13.96
CA ALA A 8 6.63 -12.98 -15.17
C ALA A 8 7.57 -11.81 -14.87
N GLU A 9 7.15 -10.87 -14.01
CA GLU A 9 8.02 -9.75 -13.62
C GLU A 9 9.26 -10.21 -12.84
N ALA A 10 9.11 -11.23 -12.00
CA ALA A 10 10.22 -11.83 -11.27
C ALA A 10 11.20 -12.54 -12.22
N ALA A 11 10.68 -13.28 -13.20
CA ALA A 11 11.48 -13.97 -14.20
C ALA A 11 12.27 -12.99 -15.07
N ASP A 12 11.66 -11.87 -15.49
CA ASP A 12 12.35 -10.81 -16.23
C ASP A 12 13.48 -10.18 -15.41
N VAL A 13 13.26 -9.94 -14.11
CA VAL A 13 14.25 -9.35 -13.20
C VAL A 13 15.47 -10.25 -13.04
N LEU A 14 15.23 -11.56 -12.87
CA LEU A 14 16.29 -12.55 -12.65
C LEU A 14 16.84 -13.18 -13.93
N ARG A 15 16.23 -12.88 -15.09
CA ARG A 15 16.53 -13.49 -16.40
C ARG A 15 16.37 -15.02 -16.38
N LEU A 16 15.26 -15.49 -15.82
CA LEU A 16 14.93 -16.91 -15.66
C LEU A 16 13.67 -17.28 -16.45
N GLU A 17 13.36 -18.57 -16.48
CA GLU A 17 12.03 -19.03 -16.88
C GLU A 17 10.98 -18.76 -15.79
N VAL A 18 9.75 -18.48 -16.20
CA VAL A 18 8.61 -18.11 -15.32
C VAL A 18 8.27 -19.21 -14.30
N ASN A 19 8.64 -20.46 -14.58
CA ASN A 19 8.37 -21.63 -13.75
C ASN A 19 9.55 -22.04 -12.85
N ASN A 20 10.61 -21.23 -12.76
CA ASN A 20 11.76 -21.55 -11.92
C ASN A 20 11.32 -21.73 -10.44
N PRO A 21 11.53 -22.91 -9.81
CA PRO A 21 10.98 -23.20 -8.50
C PRO A 21 11.60 -22.35 -7.39
N ASP A 22 12.91 -22.05 -7.47
CA ASP A 22 13.61 -21.26 -6.46
C ASP A 22 13.10 -19.81 -6.45
N MET A 23 12.89 -19.23 -7.64
CA MET A 23 12.26 -17.91 -7.79
C MET A 23 10.84 -17.91 -7.20
N LEU A 24 10.01 -18.88 -7.56
CA LEU A 24 8.61 -18.94 -7.11
C LEU A 24 8.50 -19.08 -5.59
N ASN A 25 9.42 -19.81 -4.96
CA ASN A 25 9.49 -19.96 -3.51
C ASN A 25 9.87 -18.65 -2.79
N LEU A 26 10.64 -17.76 -3.45
CA LEU A 26 11.05 -16.49 -2.86
C LEU A 26 9.95 -15.42 -2.86
N LEU A 27 9.05 -15.42 -3.84
CA LEU A 27 7.99 -14.39 -3.96
C LEU A 27 7.18 -14.16 -2.68
N PRO A 28 6.59 -15.20 -2.04
CA PRO A 28 5.84 -14.99 -0.80
C PRO A 28 6.72 -14.53 0.38
N LEU A 29 8.02 -14.88 0.37
CA LEU A 29 8.96 -14.46 1.40
C LEU A 29 9.30 -12.96 1.26
N VAL A 30 9.47 -12.49 0.01
CA VAL A 30 9.68 -11.08 -0.30
C VAL A 30 8.48 -10.25 0.14
N ASP A 31 7.27 -10.71 -0.16
CA ASP A 31 6.03 -10.03 0.23
C ASP A 31 5.89 -9.94 1.75
N SER A 32 6.09 -11.07 2.45
CA SER A 32 6.05 -11.12 3.92
C SER A 32 7.08 -10.18 4.56
N TYR A 33 8.29 -10.13 4.02
CA TYR A 33 9.30 -9.22 4.54
C TYR A 33 8.92 -7.75 4.35
N ILE A 34 8.45 -7.37 3.16
CA ILE A 34 8.01 -5.99 2.90
C ILE A 34 6.82 -5.64 3.79
N GLN A 35 5.87 -6.57 3.97
CA GLN A 35 4.74 -6.37 4.87
C GLN A 35 5.20 -6.12 6.31
N ASN A 36 6.07 -6.97 6.84
CA ASN A 36 6.58 -6.84 8.20
C ASN A 36 7.42 -5.57 8.38
N ALA A 37 8.24 -5.22 7.38
CA ALA A 37 9.11 -4.06 7.43
C ALA A 37 8.37 -2.73 7.25
N SER A 38 7.27 -2.70 6.51
CA SER A 38 6.50 -1.47 6.25
C SER A 38 5.21 -1.35 7.06
N GLY A 39 4.80 -2.42 7.74
CA GLY A 39 3.56 -2.50 8.52
C GLY A 39 2.27 -2.61 7.68
N ARG A 40 2.35 -2.84 6.36
CA ARG A 40 1.20 -2.91 5.45
C ARG A 40 1.33 -4.04 4.45
N ASP A 41 0.23 -4.75 4.17
CA ASP A 41 0.15 -5.68 3.05
C ASP A 41 -0.01 -4.90 1.73
N TRP A 42 1.06 -4.90 0.92
CA TRP A 42 1.07 -4.26 -0.39
C TRP A 42 0.63 -5.18 -1.53
N ALA A 43 0.62 -6.49 -1.30
CA ALA A 43 0.16 -7.47 -2.29
C ALA A 43 -1.36 -7.46 -2.43
N ALA A 44 -2.07 -6.99 -1.40
CA ALA A 44 -3.53 -6.81 -1.40
C ALA A 44 -4.03 -5.61 -2.22
N ASP A 45 -3.14 -4.70 -2.64
CA ASP A 45 -3.54 -3.52 -3.42
C ASP A 45 -4.01 -3.92 -4.83
N SER A 46 -5.16 -3.37 -5.28
CA SER A 46 -5.66 -3.58 -6.66
C SER A 46 -4.70 -3.06 -7.74
N SER A 47 -3.91 -2.05 -7.40
CA SER A 47 -2.80 -1.55 -8.18
C SER A 47 -1.58 -1.43 -7.28
N ILE A 48 -0.64 -2.36 -7.44
CA ILE A 48 0.57 -2.43 -6.61
C ILE A 48 1.40 -1.15 -6.70
N HIS A 49 1.75 -0.58 -5.55
CA HIS A 49 2.50 0.67 -5.48
C HIS A 49 3.89 0.54 -6.13
N PRO A 50 4.35 1.50 -6.97
CA PRO A 50 5.65 1.41 -7.65
C PRO A 50 6.84 1.21 -6.69
N THR A 51 6.83 1.89 -5.54
CA THR A 51 7.85 1.73 -4.50
C THR A 51 7.87 0.32 -3.91
N ALA A 52 6.71 -0.32 -3.75
CA ALA A 52 6.64 -1.71 -3.26
C ALA A 52 7.20 -2.67 -4.31
N LYS A 53 6.89 -2.46 -5.60
CA LYS A 53 7.53 -3.22 -6.70
C LYS A 53 9.05 -3.03 -6.71
N ALA A 54 9.54 -1.81 -6.54
CA ALA A 54 10.99 -1.55 -6.49
C ALA A 54 11.66 -2.27 -5.32
N ALA A 55 11.06 -2.21 -4.12
CA ALA A 55 11.54 -2.94 -2.94
C ALA A 55 11.60 -4.45 -3.20
N ALA A 56 10.54 -5.00 -3.77
CA ALA A 56 10.45 -6.43 -4.08
C ALA A 56 11.51 -6.87 -5.09
N ARG A 57 11.80 -6.05 -6.11
CA ARG A 57 12.87 -6.35 -7.08
C ARG A 57 14.24 -6.40 -6.42
N ILE A 58 14.55 -5.43 -5.54
CA ILE A 58 15.83 -5.36 -4.83
C ILE A 58 16.01 -6.60 -3.94
N LEU A 59 15.00 -6.96 -3.15
CA LEU A 59 15.05 -8.14 -2.29
C LEU A 59 15.14 -9.45 -3.09
N LEU A 60 14.36 -9.57 -4.15
CA LEU A 60 14.35 -10.76 -4.99
C LEU A 60 15.74 -11.04 -5.58
N VAL A 61 16.39 -10.01 -6.16
CA VAL A 61 17.76 -10.14 -6.69
C VAL A 61 18.72 -10.51 -5.57
N GLN A 62 18.67 -9.81 -4.44
CA GLN A 62 19.59 -10.06 -3.33
C GLN A 62 19.50 -11.50 -2.80
N TRP A 63 18.29 -11.98 -2.55
CA TRP A 63 18.08 -13.29 -1.94
C TRP A 63 18.27 -14.44 -2.92
N PHE A 64 18.00 -14.21 -4.21
CA PHE A 64 18.25 -15.20 -5.23
C PHE A 64 19.75 -15.35 -5.52
N GLU A 65 20.48 -14.24 -5.67
CA GLU A 65 21.92 -14.26 -5.97
C GLU A 65 22.79 -14.57 -4.73
N ASN A 66 22.33 -14.21 -3.54
CA ASN A 66 23.04 -14.44 -2.29
C ASN A 66 22.10 -14.97 -1.18
N PRO A 67 21.76 -16.27 -1.21
CA PRO A 67 20.86 -16.87 -0.23
C PRO A 67 21.43 -16.86 1.20
N GLY A 68 22.74 -16.68 1.37
CA GLY A 68 23.38 -16.50 2.68
C GLY A 68 23.03 -15.17 3.38
N GLN A 69 22.41 -14.23 2.67
CA GLN A 69 21.86 -13.00 3.24
C GLN A 69 20.35 -13.09 3.55
N PHE A 70 19.82 -14.31 3.58
CA PHE A 70 18.47 -14.56 4.05
C PHE A 70 18.42 -14.54 5.59
N GLY A 71 17.58 -13.67 6.17
CA GLY A 71 17.24 -13.71 7.60
C GLY A 71 17.72 -12.51 8.45
N PRO A 72 17.26 -12.45 9.71
CA PRO A 72 17.55 -11.35 10.64
C PRO A 72 19.05 -11.32 11.02
N GLY A 73 19.71 -10.18 10.78
CA GLY A 73 21.14 -9.98 11.03
C GLY A 73 21.99 -9.79 9.76
N SER A 74 21.42 -10.03 8.58
CA SER A 74 22.03 -9.67 7.30
C SER A 74 21.98 -8.15 7.09
N THR A 75 23.04 -7.58 6.48
CA THR A 75 23.03 -6.16 6.12
C THR A 75 22.06 -5.97 4.95
N PRO A 76 21.04 -5.10 5.07
CA PRO A 76 20.12 -4.85 3.98
C PRO A 76 20.85 -4.29 2.76
N PRO A 77 20.36 -4.56 1.54
CA PRO A 77 20.91 -3.96 0.32
C PRO A 77 20.96 -2.44 0.40
N TYR A 78 21.97 -1.83 -0.23
CA TYR A 78 22.08 -0.38 -0.27
C TYR A 78 20.81 0.24 -0.87
N GLY A 79 20.25 1.25 -0.19
CA GLY A 79 19.01 1.91 -0.60
C GLY A 79 17.72 1.19 -0.19
N PHE A 80 17.75 -0.09 0.20
CA PHE A 80 16.54 -0.81 0.63
C PHE A 80 15.89 -0.19 1.87
N GLN A 81 16.69 0.23 2.85
CA GLN A 81 16.19 0.91 4.06
C GLN A 81 15.48 2.24 3.74
N ALA A 82 15.97 3.00 2.75
CA ALA A 82 15.32 4.23 2.33
C ALA A 82 13.97 3.94 1.65
N VAL A 83 13.90 2.87 0.85
CA VAL A 83 12.66 2.42 0.20
C VAL A 83 11.65 1.94 1.23
N VAL A 84 12.07 1.16 2.24
CA VAL A 84 11.19 0.73 3.34
C VAL A 84 10.69 1.92 4.15
N GLY A 85 11.55 2.86 4.54
CA GLY A 85 11.12 4.06 5.27
C GLY A 85 10.12 4.91 4.46
N GLN A 86 10.27 4.95 3.13
CA GLN A 86 9.27 5.57 2.26
C GLN A 86 7.94 4.79 2.28
N LEU A 87 7.97 3.46 2.25
CA LEU A 87 6.77 2.62 2.34
C LEU A 87 6.07 2.78 3.68
N GLU A 88 6.79 2.81 4.80
CA GLU A 88 6.25 3.11 6.13
C GLU A 88 5.54 4.46 6.15
N ALA A 89 6.17 5.50 5.60
CA ALA A 89 5.56 6.83 5.51
C ALA A 89 4.26 6.83 4.69
N ILE A 90 4.22 6.09 3.58
CA ILE A 90 3.00 5.94 2.75
C ILE A 90 1.95 5.09 3.47
N ALA A 91 2.36 4.07 4.23
CA ALA A 91 1.47 3.27 5.05
C ALA A 91 0.80 4.13 6.13
N LEU A 92 1.56 4.99 6.81
CA LEU A 92 1.05 5.94 7.81
C LEU A 92 0.10 6.99 7.23
N GLN A 93 0.27 7.37 5.95
CA GLN A 93 -0.65 8.24 5.22
C GLN A 93 -1.99 7.57 4.88
N THR A 94 -2.09 6.26 5.04
CA THR A 94 -3.28 5.48 4.72
C THR A 94 -4.07 5.20 5.99
N LYS A 95 -5.35 5.60 6.02
CA LYS A 95 -6.21 5.49 7.21
C LYS A 95 -7.49 4.75 6.90
N LEU A 96 -7.97 3.99 7.89
CA LEU A 96 -9.24 3.29 7.85
C LEU A 96 -10.33 4.12 8.53
N PHE A 97 -11.52 4.15 7.95
CA PHE A 97 -12.69 4.80 8.53
C PHE A 97 -13.99 4.14 8.05
N THR A 98 -15.09 4.41 8.75
CA THR A 98 -16.43 3.97 8.35
C THR A 98 -17.17 5.09 7.63
N GLY A 99 -18.00 4.74 6.65
CA GLY A 99 -18.90 5.70 6.01
C GLY A 99 -20.04 6.15 6.93
N ARG A 100 -20.86 7.05 6.42
CA ARG A 100 -22.08 7.54 7.07
C ARG A 100 -23.32 7.20 6.25
N ASN A 101 -24.46 7.18 6.93
CA ASN A 101 -25.75 7.26 6.26
C ASN A 101 -25.98 8.72 5.82
N GLY A 102 -25.92 8.96 4.51
CA GLY A 102 -26.11 10.28 3.92
C GLY A 102 -24.88 11.19 3.97
N ALA A 103 -25.00 12.37 3.33
CA ALA A 103 -23.93 13.36 3.28
C ALA A 103 -23.64 13.97 4.66
N GLY A 104 -22.38 14.32 4.91
CA GLY A 104 -21.96 14.89 6.18
C GLY A 104 -20.46 14.81 6.40
N PHE A 105 -20.01 14.86 7.65
CA PHE A 105 -18.61 14.71 8.01
C PHE A 105 -18.43 13.68 9.12
N PHE A 106 -17.28 13.05 9.21
CA PHE A 106 -16.89 12.25 10.37
C PHE A 106 -15.48 12.64 10.80
N SER A 107 -15.19 12.41 12.07
CA SER A 107 -13.89 12.75 12.64
C SER A 107 -12.87 11.66 12.32
N LEU A 108 -11.75 12.04 11.71
CA LEU A 108 -10.63 11.15 11.43
C LEU A 108 -9.34 11.82 11.91
N GLN A 109 -8.83 11.37 13.05
CA GLN A 109 -7.70 12.04 13.70
C GLN A 109 -6.44 12.04 12.81
N GLY A 110 -5.77 13.19 12.77
CA GLY A 110 -4.51 13.41 12.09
C GLY A 110 -4.63 13.71 10.61
N VAL A 111 -5.83 14.01 10.08
CA VAL A 111 -5.97 14.63 8.76
C VAL A 111 -5.97 16.14 8.93
N ARG A 112 -5.22 16.85 8.10
CA ARG A 112 -5.05 18.30 8.23
C ARG A 112 -5.69 19.04 7.06
N ILE A 113 -6.15 20.26 7.32
CA ILE A 113 -6.69 21.14 6.29
C ILE A 113 -5.69 21.23 5.13
N GLY A 114 -6.22 21.06 3.92
CA GLY A 114 -5.46 21.14 2.69
C GLY A 114 -4.81 19.82 2.25
N GLU A 115 -4.84 18.77 3.07
CA GLU A 115 -4.52 17.41 2.59
C GLU A 115 -5.52 16.98 1.51
N ARG A 116 -5.01 16.27 0.50
CA ARG A 116 -5.82 15.72 -0.58
C ARG A 116 -6.14 14.26 -0.31
N LEU A 117 -7.40 13.92 -0.47
CA LEU A 117 -7.88 12.55 -0.50
C LEU A 117 -7.62 12.01 -1.91
N ARG A 118 -6.66 11.10 -2.06
CA ARG A 118 -6.23 10.62 -3.38
C ARG A 118 -6.98 9.37 -3.81
N ASP A 119 -6.98 8.38 -2.94
CA ASP A 119 -7.56 7.07 -3.20
C ASP A 119 -8.46 6.72 -2.01
N VAL A 120 -9.71 6.31 -2.28
CA VAL A 120 -10.62 5.73 -1.28
C VAL A 120 -11.07 4.38 -1.77
N VAL A 121 -10.62 3.32 -1.12
CA VAL A 121 -10.97 1.94 -1.48
C VAL A 121 -11.90 1.38 -0.42
N GLY A 122 -13.02 0.83 -0.84
CA GLY A 122 -13.92 0.10 0.04
C GLY A 122 -13.33 -1.29 0.38
N VAL A 123 -13.23 -1.57 1.68
CA VAL A 123 -12.64 -2.80 2.24
C VAL A 123 -13.74 -3.78 2.69
N ILE A 124 -14.81 -3.28 3.29
CA ILE A 124 -15.95 -4.09 3.78
C ILE A 124 -17.24 -3.36 3.39
N GLY A 125 -18.27 -4.09 2.96
CA GLY A 125 -19.61 -3.54 2.66
C GLY A 125 -19.73 -2.83 1.31
N ALA A 126 -18.64 -2.28 0.79
CA ALA A 126 -18.54 -1.76 -0.55
C ALA A 126 -17.14 -2.08 -1.10
N SER A 127 -17.05 -2.62 -2.32
CA SER A 127 -15.76 -2.90 -2.97
C SER A 127 -15.46 -1.86 -4.05
N GLY A 128 -14.19 -1.62 -4.33
CA GLY A 128 -13.74 -0.75 -5.43
C GLY A 128 -13.44 0.68 -4.98
N ASP A 129 -13.29 1.58 -5.96
CA ASP A 129 -12.99 2.99 -5.74
C ASP A 129 -14.26 3.77 -5.37
N HIS A 130 -14.21 4.48 -4.25
CA HIS A 130 -15.28 5.33 -3.72
C HIS A 130 -14.83 6.78 -3.56
N SER A 131 -13.74 7.19 -4.22
CA SER A 131 -13.17 8.54 -4.08
C SER A 131 -14.17 9.64 -4.42
N ALA A 132 -15.11 9.39 -5.34
CA ALA A 132 -16.17 10.33 -5.70
C ALA A 132 -17.24 10.51 -4.59
N ALA A 133 -17.35 9.59 -3.64
CA ALA A 133 -18.29 9.68 -2.53
C ALA A 133 -17.82 10.65 -1.42
N PHE A 134 -16.55 11.04 -1.44
CA PHE A 134 -15.91 11.86 -0.42
C PHE A 134 -15.29 13.13 -1.03
N ALA A 135 -15.08 14.16 -0.20
CA ALA A 135 -14.41 15.36 -0.63
C ALA A 135 -12.93 15.10 -0.95
N SER A 136 -12.49 15.55 -2.12
CA SER A 136 -11.10 15.41 -2.58
C SER A 136 -10.08 16.21 -1.76
N MET A 137 -10.54 17.12 -0.91
CA MET A 137 -9.69 17.96 -0.06
C MET A 137 -10.30 18.10 1.33
N ILE A 138 -9.43 18.04 2.33
CA ILE A 138 -9.79 18.28 3.73
C ILE A 138 -9.97 19.77 3.95
N THR A 139 -11.20 20.18 4.25
CA THR A 139 -11.58 21.58 4.48
C THR A 139 -11.58 21.94 5.96
N VAL A 140 -11.64 20.94 6.85
CA VAL A 140 -11.65 21.11 8.31
C VAL A 140 -10.70 20.10 8.95
N ASN A 141 -9.91 20.53 9.95
CA ASN A 141 -8.96 19.66 10.62
C ASN A 141 -9.68 18.47 11.27
N ASP A 142 -9.06 17.30 11.18
CA ASP A 142 -9.55 16.04 11.72
C ASP A 142 -10.95 15.65 11.20
N GLN A 143 -11.39 16.17 10.05
CA GLN A 143 -12.70 15.87 9.48
C GLN A 143 -12.61 15.51 7.99
N VAL A 144 -13.25 14.40 7.64
CA VAL A 144 -13.45 13.99 6.24
C VAL A 144 -14.91 14.19 5.89
N GLN A 145 -15.19 14.84 4.77
CA GLN A 145 -16.54 15.08 4.28
C GLN A 145 -16.97 13.95 3.33
N GLN A 146 -18.13 13.34 3.61
CA GLN A 146 -18.86 12.49 2.69
C GLN A 146 -19.84 13.35 1.90
N ILE A 147 -19.68 13.38 0.58
CA ILE A 147 -20.54 14.14 -0.35
C ILE A 147 -21.72 13.25 -0.79
N SER A 148 -21.54 11.93 -0.81
CA SER A 148 -22.59 11.00 -1.20
C SER A 148 -23.76 11.00 -0.22
N ASN A 149 -24.97 11.04 -0.77
CA ASN A 149 -26.23 10.85 -0.03
C ASN A 149 -26.58 9.36 0.17
N ALA A 150 -25.78 8.45 -0.38
CA ALA A 150 -25.99 7.01 -0.19
C ALA A 150 -25.77 6.60 1.26
N ASP A 151 -26.35 5.48 1.65
CA ASP A 151 -26.04 4.84 2.92
C ASP A 151 -24.75 4.04 2.81
N LEU A 152 -23.68 4.56 3.41
CA LEU A 152 -22.36 3.92 3.51
C LEU A 152 -22.02 3.54 4.95
N SER A 153 -23.00 3.56 5.87
CA SER A 153 -22.75 3.34 7.30
C SER A 153 -22.23 1.94 7.64
N GLU A 154 -22.59 0.92 6.85
CA GLU A 154 -22.09 -0.45 6.99
C GLU A 154 -20.77 -0.70 6.23
N SER A 155 -20.26 0.33 5.53
CA SER A 155 -19.06 0.20 4.70
C SER A 155 -17.81 0.73 5.42
N TYR A 156 -16.72 -0.03 5.32
CA TYR A 156 -15.40 0.37 5.76
C TYR A 156 -14.57 0.77 4.56
N PHE A 157 -13.88 1.90 4.68
CA PHE A 157 -13.04 2.47 3.66
C PHE A 157 -11.62 2.63 4.16
N GLN A 158 -10.69 2.46 3.24
CA GLN A 158 -9.28 2.78 3.40
C GLN A 158 -8.96 3.93 2.47
N ALA A 159 -8.46 5.05 3.00
CA ALA A 159 -8.06 6.16 2.16
C ALA A 159 -6.65 6.66 2.40
N ARG A 160 -6.03 7.11 1.32
CA ARG A 160 -4.68 7.71 1.32
C ARG A 160 -4.78 9.23 1.29
N PHE A 161 -4.16 9.87 2.28
CA PHE A 161 -4.09 11.31 2.43
C PHE A 161 -2.71 11.81 1.99
N VAL A 162 -2.69 12.76 1.06
CA VAL A 162 -1.45 13.33 0.52
C VAL A 162 -1.33 14.79 0.96
N PRO A 163 -0.22 15.20 1.60
CA PRO A 163 -0.02 16.57 2.02
C PRO A 163 0.10 17.54 0.84
N LEU A 164 -0.35 18.77 1.04
CA LEU A 164 -0.27 19.86 0.07
C LEU A 164 1.20 20.17 -0.22
N GLY A 165 1.69 19.75 -1.39
CA GLY A 165 3.07 19.98 -1.84
C GLY A 165 3.86 18.72 -2.23
N ALA A 166 3.37 17.52 -1.90
CA ALA A 166 3.93 16.28 -2.46
C ALA A 166 3.46 16.15 -3.92
N ARG A 167 4.36 16.50 -4.86
CA ARG A 167 4.18 16.25 -6.30
C ARG A 167 4.45 14.80 -6.64
#